data_AF-A0ABD5EWN4-F1
#
_entry.id   AF-A0ABD5EWN4-F1
#
_cell.length_a   1.000
_cell.length_b   1.000
_cell.length_c   1.000
_cell.angle_alpha   90.00
_cell.angle_beta   90.00
_cell.angle_gamma   90.00
#
_symmetry.space_group_name_H-M   'P 1'
#
loop_
_entity.id
_entity.type
_entity.pdbx_description
1 polymer ?
#
loop_
_entity_poly.entity_id
_entity_poly.type
_entity_poly.pdbx_seq_one_letter_code
_entity_poly.pdbx_strand_id
1 'polypeptide(L)'
;MTDGISDESADVVGVLTERIEARFDMGMDQLKAAVAAAPTASPDATDVVKWHGLLVEAQSVLERAEYDLLAALETQPSEVDDPTMGLAHRVNAAVTTRDGRATVVRWLLDPDAPGKKDLAAERLARLRPRSGPAVQTSAPNRPAGTLAPASAWRPARSAR
;
A
#
# COMPACT_ATOMS: atom_id res chain seq x y z
N MET A 1 43.06 -18.26 2.21
CA MET A 1 41.96 -17.96 1.29
C MET A 1 40.69 -18.49 1.93
N THR A 2 39.90 -17.58 2.51
CA THR A 2 38.52 -17.82 2.92
C THR A 2 37.80 -16.54 2.54
N ASP A 3 37.44 -16.44 1.27
CA ASP A 3 36.45 -15.47 0.83
C ASP A 3 35.10 -15.98 1.32
N GLY A 4 34.54 -15.27 2.29
CA GLY A 4 33.29 -15.59 2.94
C GLY A 4 32.69 -14.34 3.53
N ILE A 5 32.62 -13.27 2.71
CA ILE A 5 31.67 -12.19 2.96
C ILE A 5 30.30 -12.79 2.66
N SER A 6 29.78 -13.53 3.62
CA SER A 6 28.42 -14.06 3.58
C SER A 6 27.46 -12.88 3.69
N ASP A 7 26.87 -12.51 2.55
CA ASP A 7 25.49 -12.03 2.46
C ASP A 7 25.13 -10.73 3.22
N GLU A 8 26.06 -9.78 3.37
CA GLU A 8 25.78 -8.52 4.09
C GLU A 8 25.11 -7.44 3.21
N SER A 9 24.86 -7.74 1.94
CA SER A 9 24.09 -6.90 1.02
C SER A 9 22.88 -7.63 0.44
N ALA A 10 22.26 -8.53 1.22
CA ALA A 10 21.00 -9.13 0.80
C ALA A 10 19.97 -8.01 0.51
N ASP A 11 19.45 -8.00 -0.72
CA ASP A 11 18.45 -7.02 -1.15
C ASP A 11 17.26 -7.03 -0.18
N VAL A 12 16.82 -5.83 0.24
CA VAL A 12 15.75 -5.65 1.23
C VAL A 12 14.47 -6.36 0.80
N VAL A 13 14.19 -6.40 -0.50
CA VAL A 13 13.03 -7.12 -1.04
C VAL A 13 13.25 -8.62 -0.92
N GLY A 14 14.41 -9.15 -1.30
CA GLY A 14 14.78 -10.55 -1.12
C GLY A 14 14.60 -11.04 0.32
N VAL A 15 15.25 -10.37 1.28
CA VAL A 15 15.16 -10.74 2.71
C VAL A 15 13.72 -10.73 3.22
N LEU A 16 12.93 -9.74 2.83
CA LEU A 16 11.54 -9.66 3.27
C LEU A 16 10.66 -10.68 2.56
N THR A 17 10.96 -11.03 1.31
CA THR A 17 10.28 -12.12 0.58
C THR A 17 10.49 -13.44 1.30
N GLU A 18 11.73 -13.80 1.62
CA GLU A 18 12.04 -15.04 2.34
C GLU A 18 11.34 -15.11 3.71
N ARG A 19 11.28 -13.98 4.43
CA ARG A 19 10.57 -13.91 5.72
C ARG A 19 9.05 -14.04 5.55
N ILE A 20 8.48 -13.55 4.46
CA ILE A 20 7.07 -13.77 4.13
C ILE A 20 6.84 -15.26 3.86
N GLU A 21 7.66 -15.86 3.02
CA GLU A 21 7.53 -17.26 2.63
C GLU A 21 7.66 -18.18 3.84
N ALA A 22 8.64 -17.93 4.72
CA ALA A 22 8.79 -18.66 5.97
C ALA A 22 7.59 -18.48 6.93
N ARG A 23 6.94 -17.31 6.95
CA ARG A 23 5.77 -17.05 7.81
C ARG A 23 4.53 -17.81 7.34
N PHE A 24 4.34 -17.94 6.02
CA PHE A 24 3.15 -18.54 5.44
C PHE A 24 3.35 -19.98 4.96
N ASP A 25 4.59 -20.50 5.02
CA ASP A 25 4.97 -21.82 4.51
C ASP A 25 4.57 -22.03 3.04
N MET A 26 4.71 -20.95 2.25
CA MET A 26 4.33 -20.89 0.84
C MET A 26 5.27 -19.96 0.10
N GLY A 27 5.63 -20.32 -1.14
CA GLY A 27 6.34 -19.39 -2.04
C GLY A 27 5.49 -18.15 -2.33
N MET A 28 6.13 -17.02 -2.61
CA MET A 28 5.46 -15.73 -2.75
C MET A 28 4.39 -15.73 -3.85
N ASP A 29 4.64 -16.42 -4.97
CA ASP A 29 3.67 -16.50 -6.07
C ASP A 29 2.47 -17.40 -5.74
N GLN A 30 2.71 -18.48 -4.97
CA GLN A 30 1.63 -19.31 -4.44
C GLN A 30 0.77 -18.52 -3.45
N LEU A 31 1.40 -17.73 -2.57
CA LEU A 31 0.69 -16.87 -1.62
C LEU A 31 -0.16 -15.81 -2.33
N LYS A 32 0.38 -15.15 -3.37
CA LYS A 32 -0.38 -14.21 -4.22
C LYS A 32 -1.60 -14.89 -4.86
N ALA A 33 -1.43 -16.09 -5.41
CA ALA A 33 -2.52 -16.84 -6.03
C ALA A 33 -3.61 -17.22 -5.00
N ALA A 34 -3.20 -17.68 -3.81
CA ALA A 34 -4.12 -18.02 -2.73
C ALA A 34 -4.93 -16.79 -2.25
N VAL A 35 -4.26 -15.65 -2.04
CA VAL A 35 -4.91 -14.38 -1.69
C VAL A 35 -5.86 -13.91 -2.80
N ALA A 36 -5.48 -14.03 -4.07
CA ALA A 36 -6.34 -13.66 -5.19
C ALA A 36 -7.61 -14.53 -5.26
N ALA A 37 -7.48 -15.83 -4.97
CA ALA A 37 -8.60 -16.76 -4.98
C ALA A 37 -9.57 -16.56 -3.80
N ALA A 38 -9.04 -16.23 -2.62
CA ALA A 38 -9.84 -16.04 -1.41
C ALA A 38 -9.34 -14.88 -0.52
N PRO A 39 -9.57 -13.61 -0.91
CA PRO A 39 -8.98 -12.44 -0.23
C PRO A 39 -9.44 -12.27 1.22
N THR A 40 -10.59 -12.83 1.60
CA THR A 40 -11.17 -12.73 2.94
C THR A 40 -10.79 -13.89 3.86
N ALA A 41 -10.13 -14.94 3.35
CA ALA A 41 -9.74 -16.10 4.15
C ALA A 41 -8.64 -15.75 5.18
N SER A 42 -7.76 -14.81 4.84
CA SER A 42 -6.72 -14.28 5.73
C SER A 42 -6.46 -12.81 5.45
N PRO A 43 -7.06 -11.89 6.25
CA PRO A 43 -6.81 -10.46 6.11
C PRO A 43 -5.33 -10.10 6.24
N ASP A 44 -4.59 -10.80 7.11
CA ASP A 44 -3.17 -10.56 7.32
C ASP A 44 -2.32 -10.96 6.10
N ALA A 45 -2.63 -12.09 5.45
CA ALA A 45 -1.97 -12.49 4.21
C ALA A 45 -2.24 -11.49 3.08
N THR A 46 -3.49 -11.01 2.98
CA THR A 46 -3.88 -9.99 2.00
C THR A 46 -3.12 -8.67 2.20
N ASP A 47 -3.01 -8.20 3.45
CA ASP A 47 -2.24 -7.00 3.77
C ASP A 47 -0.75 -7.20 3.44
N VAL A 48 -0.15 -8.33 3.81
CA VAL A 48 1.26 -8.63 3.52
C VAL A 48 1.53 -8.67 2.02
N VAL A 49 0.72 -9.37 1.23
CA VAL A 49 0.88 -9.45 -0.23
C VAL A 49 0.80 -8.07 -0.87
N LYS A 50 -0.16 -7.24 -0.44
CA LYS A 50 -0.30 -5.86 -0.93
C LYS A 50 0.95 -5.04 -0.63
N TRP A 51 1.42 -5.06 0.62
CA TRP A 51 2.57 -4.25 1.03
C TRP A 51 3.89 -4.73 0.44
N HIS A 52 4.04 -6.05 0.23
CA HIS A 52 5.15 -6.60 -0.54
C HIS A 52 5.15 -6.10 -1.99
N GLY A 53 3.99 -6.11 -2.66
CA GLY A 53 3.86 -5.56 -4.01
C GLY A 53 4.29 -4.08 -4.10
N LEU A 54 3.88 -3.27 -3.13
CA LEU A 54 4.30 -1.85 -3.04
C LEU A 54 5.80 -1.70 -2.77
N LEU A 55 6.41 -2.61 -2.02
CA LEU A 55 7.85 -2.63 -1.78
C LEU A 55 8.63 -2.97 -3.07
N VAL A 56 8.18 -3.98 -3.82
CA VAL A 56 8.77 -4.35 -5.12
C VAL A 56 8.68 -3.17 -6.08
N GLU A 57 7.53 -2.51 -6.17
CA GLU A 57 7.37 -1.31 -7.01
C GLU A 57 8.33 -0.19 -6.61
N ALA A 58 8.46 0.09 -5.31
CA ALA A 58 9.38 1.11 -4.80
C ALA A 58 10.84 0.78 -5.10
N GLN A 59 11.22 -0.49 -5.02
CA GLN A 59 12.56 -0.95 -5.39
C GLN A 59 12.83 -0.72 -6.89
N SER A 60 11.89 -1.08 -7.77
CA SER A 60 12.05 -0.80 -9.21
C SER A 60 12.10 0.69 -9.56
N VAL A 61 11.46 1.56 -8.75
CA VAL A 61 11.56 3.02 -8.91
C VAL A 61 12.94 3.52 -8.47
N LEU A 62 13.48 2.99 -7.37
CA LEU A 62 14.82 3.30 -6.89
C LEU A 62 15.88 2.93 -7.94
N GLU A 63 15.84 1.70 -8.47
CA GLU A 63 16.78 1.22 -9.48
C GLU A 63 16.80 2.11 -10.72
N ARG A 64 15.62 2.56 -11.18
CA ARG A 64 15.52 3.51 -12.29
C ARG A 64 16.11 4.89 -11.96
N ALA A 65 15.86 5.40 -10.76
CA ALA A 65 16.42 6.67 -10.34
C ALA A 65 17.95 6.62 -10.21
N GLU A 66 18.49 5.51 -9.70
CA GLU A 66 19.93 5.26 -9.60
C GLU A 66 20.56 5.16 -10.99
N TYR A 67 19.93 4.41 -11.90
CA TYR A 67 20.38 4.31 -13.28
C TYR A 67 20.44 5.69 -13.98
N ASP A 68 19.39 6.49 -13.84
CA ASP A 68 19.35 7.85 -14.40
C ASP A 68 20.49 8.74 -13.85
N LEU A 69 20.74 8.65 -12.54
CA LEU A 69 21.81 9.42 -11.89
C LEU A 69 23.19 8.96 -12.36
N LEU A 70 23.44 7.65 -12.42
CA LEU A 70 24.69 7.09 -12.91
C LEU A 70 24.95 7.49 -14.36
N ALA A 71 23.93 7.37 -15.22
CA ALA A 71 24.04 7.77 -16.62
C ALA A 71 24.38 9.26 -16.76
N ALA A 72 23.80 10.14 -15.93
CA ALA A 72 24.14 11.57 -15.95
C ALA A 72 25.59 11.82 -15.51
N LEU A 73 26.02 11.19 -14.42
CA LEU A 73 27.38 11.32 -13.88
C LEU A 73 28.45 10.80 -14.86
N GLU A 74 28.19 9.72 -15.58
CA GLU A 74 29.11 9.20 -16.61
C GLU A 74 29.34 10.20 -17.75
N THR A 75 28.37 11.06 -18.04
CA THR A 75 28.46 12.08 -19.09
C THR A 75 29.05 13.40 -18.60
N GLN A 76 29.24 13.57 -17.28
CA GLN A 76 29.78 14.80 -16.67
C GLN A 76 31.16 14.59 -16.06
N PRO A 77 32.24 15.06 -16.71
CA PRO A 77 33.60 14.92 -16.19
C PRO A 77 33.99 15.97 -15.13
N SER A 78 33.07 16.88 -14.73
CA SER A 78 33.34 18.01 -13.84
C SER A 78 32.34 18.09 -12.68
N GLU A 79 32.27 19.23 -11.99
CA GLU A 79 31.33 19.50 -10.90
C GLU A 79 29.87 19.17 -11.26
N VAL A 80 29.13 18.64 -10.27
CA VAL A 80 27.74 18.22 -10.40
C VAL A 80 26.86 19.45 -10.57
N ASP A 81 26.14 19.52 -11.70
CA ASP A 81 25.23 20.62 -11.98
C ASP A 81 23.86 20.48 -11.28
N ASP A 82 23.07 21.56 -11.28
CA ASP A 82 21.75 21.59 -10.66
C ASP A 82 20.79 20.49 -11.19
N PRO A 83 20.74 20.17 -12.50
CA PRO A 83 20.00 19.01 -13.01
C PRO A 83 20.41 17.68 -12.38
N THR A 84 21.71 17.40 -12.29
CA THR A 84 22.23 16.16 -11.70
C THR A 84 21.99 16.11 -10.20
N MET A 85 22.08 17.24 -9.51
CA MET A 85 21.62 17.35 -8.12
C MET A 85 20.12 17.02 -7.97
N GLY A 86 19.29 17.43 -8.93
CA GLY A 86 17.89 17.03 -9.00
C GLY A 86 17.69 15.51 -9.08
N LEU A 87 18.52 14.80 -9.85
CA LEU A 87 18.51 13.33 -9.93
C LEU A 87 18.88 12.69 -8.58
N ALA A 88 19.91 13.21 -7.91
CA ALA A 88 20.30 12.74 -6.58
C ALA A 88 19.16 12.90 -5.55
N HIS A 89 18.41 14.01 -5.61
CA HIS A 89 17.21 14.18 -4.77
C HIS A 89 16.12 13.15 -5.09
N ARG A 90 15.94 12.76 -6.36
CA ARG A 90 14.98 11.71 -6.73
C ARG A 90 15.37 10.35 -6.17
N VAL A 91 16.66 10.01 -6.20
CA VAL A 91 17.18 8.79 -5.56
C VAL A 91 16.85 8.78 -4.06
N ASN A 92 17.15 9.88 -3.34
CA ASN A 92 16.83 9.98 -1.91
C ASN A 92 15.32 9.82 -1.62
N ALA A 93 14.45 10.38 -2.45
CA ALA A 93 13.00 10.22 -2.31
C ALA A 93 12.57 8.76 -2.56
N ALA A 94 13.18 8.09 -3.54
CA ALA A 94 12.91 6.68 -3.84
C ALA A 94 13.37 5.76 -2.70
N VAL A 95 14.56 5.98 -2.14
CA VAL A 95 15.07 5.26 -0.95
C VAL A 95 14.11 5.42 0.22
N THR A 96 13.71 6.66 0.53
CA THR A 96 12.76 6.95 1.62
C THR A 96 11.45 6.19 1.44
N THR A 97 10.96 6.12 0.20
CA THR A 97 9.73 5.38 -0.12
C THR A 97 9.92 3.89 0.09
N ARG A 98 10.99 3.28 -0.45
CA ARG A 98 11.33 1.86 -0.26
C ARG A 98 11.42 1.50 1.21
N ASP A 99 12.15 2.29 1.99
CA ASP A 99 12.38 2.03 3.42
C ASP A 99 11.09 2.16 4.23
N GLY A 100 10.23 3.11 3.87
CA GLY A 100 8.88 3.22 4.43
C GLY A 100 8.04 1.96 4.15
N ARG A 101 8.06 1.43 2.92
CA ARG A 101 7.35 0.18 2.57
C ARG A 101 7.95 -1.02 3.30
N ALA A 102 9.27 -1.14 3.35
CA ALA A 102 9.98 -2.20 4.04
C ALA A 102 9.67 -2.21 5.55
N THR A 103 9.58 -1.03 6.17
CA THR A 103 9.21 -0.88 7.59
C THR A 103 7.81 -1.42 7.85
N VAL A 104 6.83 -1.12 6.98
CA VAL A 104 5.47 -1.65 7.13
C VAL A 104 5.43 -3.17 6.97
N VAL A 105 6.15 -3.73 5.99
CA VAL A 105 6.25 -5.19 5.82
C VAL A 105 6.87 -5.84 7.06
N ARG A 106 7.97 -5.28 7.60
CA ARG A 106 8.60 -5.77 8.84
C ARG A 106 7.60 -5.74 10.00
N TRP A 107 6.87 -4.64 10.17
CA TRP A 107 5.83 -4.53 11.18
C TRP A 107 4.73 -5.59 10.99
N LEU A 108 4.28 -5.86 9.75
CA LEU A 108 3.27 -6.89 9.47
C LEU A 108 3.75 -8.31 9.79
N LEU A 109 5.03 -8.61 9.58
CA LEU A 109 5.61 -9.93 9.84
C LEU A 109 5.90 -10.21 11.31
N ASP A 110 6.09 -9.17 12.11
CA ASP A 110 6.39 -9.29 13.55
C ASP A 110 5.09 -9.47 14.37
N PRO A 111 4.86 -10.65 15.00
CA PRO A 111 3.67 -10.88 15.82
C PRO A 111 3.61 -10.00 17.08
N ASP A 112 4.75 -9.55 17.60
CA ASP A 112 4.87 -8.76 18.82
C ASP A 112 5.02 -7.25 18.55
N ALA A 113 4.86 -6.84 17.30
CA ALA A 113 5.02 -5.45 16.90
C ALA A 113 4.13 -4.50 17.71
N PRO A 114 4.66 -3.34 18.15
CA PRO A 114 3.90 -2.37 18.94
C PRO A 114 2.65 -1.90 18.18
N GLY A 115 1.55 -1.75 18.92
CA GLY A 115 0.24 -1.35 18.39
C GLY A 115 -0.63 -2.48 17.81
N LYS A 116 -0.10 -3.70 17.60
CA LYS A 116 -0.92 -4.82 17.07
C LYS A 116 -1.93 -5.39 18.06
N LYS A 117 -1.56 -5.47 19.34
CA LYS A 117 -2.45 -6.02 20.39
C LYS A 117 -3.72 -5.17 20.54
N ASP A 118 -3.55 -3.85 20.49
CA ASP A 118 -4.67 -2.90 20.54
C ASP A 118 -5.51 -2.93 19.25
N LEU A 119 -4.88 -3.07 18.08
CA LEU A 119 -5.59 -3.23 16.81
C LEU A 119 -6.40 -4.54 16.74
N ALA A 120 -5.87 -5.64 17.26
CA ALA A 120 -6.62 -6.90 17.34
C ALA A 120 -7.83 -6.76 18.28
N ALA A 121 -7.65 -6.10 19.42
CA ALA A 121 -8.73 -5.78 20.35
C ALA A 121 -9.78 -4.85 19.71
N GLU A 122 -9.37 -3.82 18.96
CA GLU A 122 -10.28 -2.95 18.20
C GLU A 122 -11.04 -3.70 17.10
N ARG A 123 -10.33 -4.52 16.30
CA ARG A 123 -10.96 -5.36 15.26
C ARG A 123 -12.02 -6.27 15.88
N LEU A 124 -11.72 -6.89 17.02
CA LEU A 124 -12.68 -7.69 17.78
C LEU A 124 -13.86 -6.85 18.30
N ALA A 125 -13.60 -5.64 18.80
CA ALA A 125 -14.64 -4.73 19.28
C ALA A 125 -15.60 -4.29 18.16
N ARG A 126 -15.11 -4.15 16.92
CA ARG A 126 -15.95 -3.86 15.74
C ARG A 126 -16.84 -5.02 15.31
N LEU A 127 -16.45 -6.26 15.61
CA LEU A 127 -17.26 -7.46 15.34
C LEU A 127 -18.33 -7.69 16.41
N ARG A 128 -18.20 -7.07 17.59
CA ARG A 128 -19.26 -7.13 18.61
C ARG A 128 -20.44 -6.26 18.14
N PRO A 129 -21.69 -6.75 18.28
CA PRO A 129 -22.86 -5.92 18.08
C PRO A 129 -22.73 -4.66 18.94
N ARG A 130 -22.83 -3.49 18.31
CA ARG A 130 -22.66 -2.21 18.99
C ARG A 130 -23.82 -2.01 19.98
N SER A 131 -23.63 -2.51 21.19
CA SER A 131 -24.55 -2.34 22.30
C SER A 131 -24.28 -0.98 22.96
N GLY A 132 -24.56 0.09 22.22
CA GLY A 132 -24.42 1.47 22.68
C GLY A 132 -25.67 2.27 22.33
N PRO A 133 -26.00 3.32 23.10
CA PRO A 133 -27.15 4.17 22.80
C PRO A 133 -27.03 4.71 21.37
N ALA A 134 -28.04 4.50 20.55
CA ALA A 134 -28.10 5.08 19.22
C ALA A 134 -28.23 6.61 19.39
N VAL A 135 -27.16 7.34 19.11
CA VAL A 135 -27.22 8.80 19.02
C VAL A 135 -28.05 9.13 17.78
N GLN A 136 -29.28 9.59 18.00
CA GLN A 136 -30.16 10.07 16.94
C GLN A 136 -29.49 11.28 16.28
N THR A 137 -28.97 11.13 15.07
CA THR A 137 -28.49 12.26 14.28
C THR A 137 -29.65 12.84 13.48
N SER A 138 -29.98 14.11 13.70
CA SER A 138 -30.94 14.84 12.88
C SER A 138 -30.49 14.88 11.42
N ALA A 139 -31.43 14.69 10.49
CA ALA A 139 -31.12 14.73 9.06
C ALA A 139 -30.58 16.11 8.64
N PRO A 140 -29.61 16.17 7.70
CA PRO A 140 -29.12 17.43 7.17
C PRO A 140 -30.26 18.25 6.56
N ASN A 141 -30.38 19.52 6.96
CA ASN A 141 -31.39 20.41 6.40
C ASN A 141 -31.07 20.67 4.92
N ARG A 142 -31.88 20.13 4.01
CA ARG A 142 -31.75 20.37 2.58
C ARG A 142 -32.34 21.75 2.27
N PRO A 143 -31.56 22.72 1.76
CA PRO A 143 -32.14 23.99 1.31
C PRO A 143 -33.17 23.71 0.22
N ALA A 144 -34.34 24.34 0.34
CA ALA A 144 -35.45 24.19 -0.59
C ALA A 144 -34.98 24.58 -2.00
N GLY A 145 -34.94 23.60 -2.90
CA GLY A 145 -34.64 23.83 -4.30
C GLY A 145 -35.66 24.78 -4.90
N THR A 146 -35.16 25.79 -5.60
CA THR A 146 -35.91 26.65 -6.51
C THR A 146 -36.82 25.79 -7.40
N LEU A 147 -38.12 26.09 -7.38
CA LEU A 147 -39.13 25.48 -8.25
C LEU A 147 -38.69 25.62 -9.71
N ALA A 148 -38.33 24.51 -10.35
CA ALA A 148 -38.27 24.43 -11.81
C ALA A 148 -39.71 24.50 -12.35
N PRO A 149 -40.01 25.30 -13.39
CA PRO A 149 -41.35 25.47 -13.90
C PRO A 149 -41.88 24.16 -14.53
N ALA A 150 -43.12 23.83 -14.19
CA ALA A 150 -43.82 22.64 -14.63
C ALA A 150 -44.05 22.64 -16.15
N SER A 151 -43.36 21.76 -16.88
CA SER A 151 -43.72 21.42 -18.25
C SER A 151 -44.95 20.49 -18.21
N ALA A 152 -46.10 21.06 -18.53
CA ALA A 152 -47.38 20.36 -18.65
C ALA A 152 -47.35 19.32 -19.78
N TRP A 153 -47.37 18.04 -19.45
CA TRP A 153 -47.71 16.96 -20.38
C TRP A 153 -48.89 16.16 -19.82
N ARG A 154 -50.06 16.38 -20.43
CA ARG A 154 -51.28 15.59 -20.22
C ARG A 154 -51.18 14.26 -20.98
N PRO A 155 -51.55 13.12 -20.39
CA PRO A 155 -51.93 11.94 -21.16
C PRO A 155 -53.44 11.99 -21.46
N ALA A 156 -53.80 11.95 -22.75
CA ALA A 156 -55.16 11.66 -23.16
C ALA A 156 -55.38 10.13 -23.11
N ARG A 157 -56.22 9.68 -22.18
CA ARG A 157 -56.86 8.36 -22.25
C ARG A 157 -57.94 8.42 -23.33
N SER A 158 -57.83 7.57 -24.34
CA SER A 158 -58.99 7.13 -25.11
C SER A 158 -59.36 5.72 -24.69
N ALA A 159 -60.61 5.56 -24.31
CA ALA A 159 -61.27 4.28 -24.09
C ALA A 159 -61.95 3.83 -25.39
N ARG A 160 -61.66 2.60 -25.85
CA ARG A 160 -62.62 1.50 -26.07
C ARG A 160 -61.89 0.28 -26.60
#